data_AF-A0A6H1W8S8-F1
#
_entry.id   AF-A0A6H1W8S8-F1
#
_cell.length_a   1.000
_cell.length_b   1.000
_cell.length_c   1.000
_cell.angle_alpha   90.00
_cell.angle_beta   90.00
_cell.angle_gamma   90.00
#
_symmetry.space_group_name_H-M   'P 1'
#
loop_
_entity.id
_entity.type
_entity.pdbx_description
1 polymer ?
#
loop_
_entity_poly.entity_id
_entity_poly.type
_entity_poly.pdbx_seq_one_letter_code
_entity_poly.pdbx_strand_id
1 'polypeptide(L)'
;MIATDTQRKEPITLVLEEAVPVRIDWGGERFYVDVPPEPRGMLVPPALTGAPDPRMVTGWRIAASSADGRRHVFDVTSCGGARWWLTGLDT
;
A
#
# COMPACT_ATOMS: atom_id res chain seq x y z
N MET A 1 -27.75 -0.09 -5.50
CA MET A 1 -26.73 -0.82 -6.28
C MET A 1 -25.46 -0.84 -5.46
N ILE A 2 -25.16 -1.95 -4.79
CA ILE A 2 -23.86 -2.14 -4.14
C ILE A 2 -22.95 -2.63 -5.26
N ALA A 3 -22.10 -1.75 -5.77
CA ALA A 3 -21.03 -2.16 -6.67
C ALA A 3 -20.07 -3.03 -5.84
N THR A 4 -20.25 -4.34 -5.91
CA THR A 4 -19.27 -5.31 -5.44
C THR A 4 -18.11 -5.27 -6.42
N ASP A 5 -17.33 -4.18 -6.36
CA ASP A 5 -16.05 -4.10 -7.03
C ASP A 5 -15.21 -5.24 -6.46
N THR A 6 -15.10 -6.30 -7.26
CA THR A 6 -14.37 -7.49 -6.91
C THR A 6 -12.91 -7.09 -6.96
N GLN A 7 -12.41 -6.52 -5.85
CA GLN A 7 -11.06 -6.02 -5.70
C GLN A 7 -10.09 -7.00 -6.35
N ARG A 8 -9.36 -6.55 -7.36
CA ARG A 8 -8.35 -7.35 -8.05
C ARG A 8 -7.29 -7.74 -7.03
N LYS A 9 -7.38 -8.94 -6.45
CA LYS A 9 -6.39 -9.47 -5.49
C LYS A 9 -5.13 -9.95 -6.24
N GLU A 10 -4.49 -9.06 -6.98
CA GLU A 10 -3.18 -9.35 -7.55
C GLU A 10 -2.14 -9.31 -6.44
N PRO A 11 -1.33 -10.37 -6.26
CA PRO A 11 -0.25 -10.33 -5.30
C PRO A 11 0.81 -9.34 -5.80
N ILE A 12 1.28 -8.50 -4.89
CA ILE A 12 2.39 -7.58 -5.12
C ILE A 12 3.53 -7.88 -4.16
N THR A 13 4.72 -7.42 -4.50
CA THR A 13 5.82 -7.34 -3.52
C THR A 13 5.90 -5.91 -3.03
N LEU A 14 5.74 -5.73 -1.72
CA LEU A 14 5.91 -4.45 -1.05
C LEU A 14 7.19 -4.49 -0.22
N VAL A 15 8.11 -3.58 -0.49
CA VAL A 15 9.32 -3.41 0.32
C VAL A 15 9.08 -2.33 1.35
N LEU A 16 9.38 -2.67 2.61
CA LEU A 16 9.21 -1.80 3.75
C LEU A 16 10.58 -1.46 4.36
N GLU A 17 10.79 -0.19 4.71
CA GLU A 17 11.86 0.25 5.61
C GLU A 17 11.21 0.78 6.88
N GLU A 18 11.65 0.29 8.05
CA GLU A 18 11.04 0.63 9.35
C GLU A 18 9.50 0.46 9.37
N ALA A 19 8.98 -0.54 8.63
CA ALA A 19 7.55 -0.82 8.43
C ALA A 19 6.77 0.21 7.58
N VAL A 20 7.46 1.12 6.88
CA VAL A 20 6.87 2.09 5.93
C VAL A 20 7.22 1.68 4.49
N PRO A 21 6.29 1.74 3.53
CA PRO A 21 6.57 1.43 2.13
C PRO A 21 7.63 2.34 1.51
N VAL A 22 8.57 1.73 0.79
CA VAL A 22 9.60 2.44 0.00
C VAL A 22 9.65 1.99 -1.46
N ARG A 23 9.13 0.79 -1.78
CA ARG A 23 9.08 0.25 -3.15
C ARG A 23 7.94 -0.72 -3.34
N ILE A 24 7.35 -0.72 -4.53
CA ILE A 24 6.39 -1.72 -5.00
C ILE A 24 6.94 -2.40 -6.24
N ASP A 25 6.92 -3.74 -6.26
CA ASP A 25 7.12 -4.50 -7.48
C ASP A 25 5.75 -5.03 -7.96
N TRP A 26 5.29 -4.54 -9.11
CA TRP A 26 3.98 -4.88 -9.70
C TRP A 26 4.11 -4.98 -11.23
N GLY A 27 3.45 -5.96 -11.85
CA GLY A 27 3.47 -6.13 -13.31
C GLY A 27 4.87 -6.41 -13.92
N GLY A 28 5.84 -6.86 -13.11
CA GLY A 28 7.24 -7.02 -13.54
C GLY A 28 8.04 -5.71 -13.54
N GLU A 29 7.44 -4.62 -13.09
CA GLU A 29 8.04 -3.29 -13.00
C GLU A 29 8.23 -2.88 -11.54
N ARG A 30 9.20 -1.98 -11.30
CA ARG A 30 9.49 -1.42 -9.97
C ARG A 30 9.04 0.02 -9.89
N PHE A 31 8.29 0.34 -8.85
CA PHE A 31 7.82 1.67 -8.53
C PHE A 31 8.44 2.12 -7.20
N TYR A 32 8.99 3.32 -7.17
CA TYR A 32 9.62 3.93 -6.01
C TYR A 32 8.68 5.00 -5.44
N VAL A 33 8.56 5.01 -4.12
CA VAL A 33 7.64 5.90 -3.42
C VAL A 33 8.06 7.35 -3.60
N ASP A 34 7.14 8.19 -4.08
CA ASP A 34 7.40 9.60 -4.39
C ASP A 34 7.20 10.51 -3.17
N VAL A 35 6.23 10.18 -2.33
CA VAL A 35 5.84 10.94 -1.13
C VAL A 35 5.52 9.97 0.02
N PRO A 36 5.57 10.41 1.29
CA PRO A 36 5.25 9.56 2.42
C PRO A 36 3.91 8.80 2.25
N PRO A 37 3.90 7.46 2.34
CA PRO A 37 2.69 6.67 2.19
C PRO A 37 1.63 6.97 3.26
N GLU A 38 0.36 6.88 2.88
CA GLU A 38 -0.77 7.13 3.78
C GLU A 38 -1.35 5.81 4.30
N PRO A 39 -1.55 5.64 5.62
CA PRO A 39 -2.18 4.43 6.16
C PRO A 39 -3.69 4.41 5.86
N ARG A 40 -4.18 3.27 5.34
CA ARG A 40 -5.60 3.03 4.95
C ARG A 40 -6.33 2.05 5.86
N GLY A 41 -5.63 1.36 6.74
CA GLY A 41 -6.20 0.43 7.73
C GLY A 41 -5.20 0.15 8.86
N MET A 42 -5.71 -0.16 10.06
CA MET A 42 -4.89 -0.46 11.23
C MET A 42 -5.49 -1.63 12.02
N LEU A 43 -4.64 -2.50 12.58
CA LEU A 43 -5.07 -3.57 13.50
C LEU A 43 -5.54 -3.03 14.84
N VAL A 44 -4.95 -1.92 15.30
CA VAL A 44 -5.26 -1.30 16.59
C VAL A 44 -5.36 0.22 16.39
N PRO A 45 -6.43 0.87 16.89
CA PRO A 45 -6.52 2.33 16.87
C PRO A 45 -5.35 2.92 17.68
N PRO A 46 -4.69 3.99 17.20
CA PRO A 46 -3.61 4.61 17.96
C PRO A 46 -4.12 4.99 19.35
N ALA A 47 -3.34 4.66 20.39
CA ALA A 47 -3.56 5.24 21.70
C ALA A 47 -3.48 6.78 21.58
N LEU A 48 -4.10 7.48 22.54
CA LEU A 48 -4.34 8.94 22.64
C LEU A 48 -3.25 9.92 22.14
N THR A 49 -2.03 9.47 21.81
CA THR A 49 -0.88 10.24 21.32
C THR A 49 -0.89 10.53 19.81
N GLY A 50 -1.86 10.03 19.03
CA GLY A 50 -2.29 10.68 17.79
C GLY A 50 -1.64 10.26 16.45
N ALA A 51 -0.62 9.40 16.43
CA ALA A 51 -0.03 8.90 15.17
C ALA A 51 -0.15 7.36 15.05
N PRO A 52 -0.48 6.81 13.86
CA PRO A 52 -0.44 5.37 13.59
C PRO A 52 0.96 4.77 13.80
N ASP A 53 1.07 3.63 14.50
CA ASP A 53 2.28 2.81 14.46
C ASP A 53 2.33 2.09 13.10
N PRO A 54 3.34 2.35 12.25
CA PRO A 54 3.46 1.72 10.92
C PRO A 54 3.45 0.19 10.97
N ARG A 55 3.90 -0.41 12.08
CA ARG A 55 3.91 -1.88 12.27
C ARG A 55 2.51 -2.47 12.44
N MET A 56 1.52 -1.65 12.74
CA MET A 56 0.13 -2.05 12.92
C MET A 56 -0.75 -1.74 11.70
N VAL A 57 -0.17 -1.15 10.65
CA VAL A 57 -0.88 -0.76 9.44
C VAL A 57 -1.16 -1.99 8.58
N THR A 58 -2.43 -2.19 8.23
CA THR A 58 -2.91 -3.28 7.37
C THR A 58 -3.21 -2.83 5.95
N GLY A 59 -3.03 -1.55 5.64
CA GLY A 59 -3.22 -1.04 4.30
C GLY A 59 -2.53 0.29 4.09
N TRP A 60 -2.05 0.51 2.87
CA TRP A 60 -1.35 1.72 2.47
C TRP A 60 -1.95 2.28 1.18
N ARG A 61 -2.00 3.61 1.08
CA ARG A 61 -2.09 4.34 -0.19
C ARG A 61 -0.70 4.86 -0.51
N ILE A 62 -0.20 4.52 -1.70
CA ILE A 62 1.20 4.74 -2.08
C ILE A 62 1.25 5.42 -3.44
N ALA A 63 1.67 6.68 -3.49
CA ALA A 63 2.03 7.33 -4.75
C ALA A 63 3.48 6.97 -5.10
N ALA A 64 3.69 6.39 -6.27
CA ALA A 64 4.99 5.90 -6.68
C ALA A 64 5.22 6.02 -8.20
N SER A 65 6.48 6.23 -8.56
CA SER A 65 6.94 6.36 -9.94
C SER A 65 7.93 5.26 -10.31
N SER A 66 7.86 4.77 -11.54
CA SER A 66 8.86 3.87 -12.12
C SER A 66 10.02 4.62 -12.78
N ALA A 67 11.07 3.90 -13.16
CA ALA A 67 12.24 4.48 -13.81
C ALA A 67 11.95 5.03 -15.23
N ASP A 68 10.90 4.54 -15.89
CA ASP A 68 10.45 5.03 -17.20
C ASP A 68 9.49 6.23 -17.11
N GLY A 69 9.18 6.68 -15.89
CA GLY A 69 8.36 7.86 -15.62
C GLY A 69 6.86 7.58 -15.49
N ARG A 70 6.40 6.32 -15.49
CA ARG A 70 5.01 6.00 -15.15
C ARG A 70 4.74 6.32 -13.70
N ARG A 71 3.55 6.84 -13.42
CA ARG A 71 3.10 7.19 -12.08
C ARG A 71 1.82 6.46 -11.77
N HIS A 72 1.72 5.98 -10.55
CA HIS A 72 0.52 5.33 -10.06
C HIS A 72 0.31 5.63 -8.58
N VAL A 73 -0.96 5.59 -8.16
CA VAL A 73 -1.33 5.52 -6.75
C VAL A 73 -1.87 4.12 -6.47
N PHE A 74 -1.15 3.36 -5.65
CA PHE A 74 -1.48 1.99 -5.28
C PHE A 74 -2.20 1.98 -3.94
N ASP A 75 -3.42 1.44 -3.91
CA ASP A 75 -4.10 1.07 -2.68
C ASP A 75 -3.83 -0.42 -2.41
N VAL A 76 -3.13 -0.72 -1.32
CA VAL A 76 -2.70 -2.08 -0.97
C VAL A 76 -3.17 -2.46 0.42
N THR A 77 -3.46 -3.75 0.63
CA THR A 77 -3.84 -4.28 1.95
C THR A 77 -3.07 -5.55 2.30
N SER A 78 -2.97 -5.84 3.59
CA SER A 78 -2.49 -7.10 4.16
C SER A 78 -3.51 -7.65 5.15
N CYS A 79 -4.03 -8.84 4.90
CA CYS A 79 -4.98 -9.54 5.77
C CYS A 79 -4.32 -10.29 6.95
N GLY A 80 -3.10 -9.91 7.35
CA GLY A 80 -2.28 -10.61 8.34
C GLY A 80 -1.23 -11.51 7.69
N GLY A 81 0.03 -11.31 8.07
CA GLY A 81 1.21 -11.97 7.50
C GLY A 81 2.06 -11.03 6.62
N ALA A 82 3.12 -11.56 5.99
CA ALA A 82 4.07 -10.76 5.19
C ALA A 82 3.59 -10.48 3.75
N ARG A 83 2.36 -10.86 3.40
CA ARG A 83 1.83 -10.75 2.03
C ARG A 83 0.97 -9.51 1.87
N TRP A 84 1.10 -8.87 0.70
CA TRP A 84 0.35 -7.69 0.31
C TRP A 84 -0.43 -7.95 -0.98
N TRP A 85 -1.59 -7.34 -1.08
CA TRP A 85 -2.48 -7.42 -2.24
C TRP A 85 -2.79 -6.03 -2.75
N LEU A 86 -2.74 -5.86 -4.06
CA LEU A 86 -3.31 -4.69 -4.70
C LEU A 86 -4.83 -4.71 -4.48
N THR A 87 -5.43 -3.55 -4.21
CA THR A 87 -6.87 -3.40 -3.98
C THR A 87 -7.46 -2.20 -4.72
N GLY A 88 -6.62 -1.26 -5.16
CA GLY A 88 -6.98 -0.17 -6.05
C GLY A 88 -5.74 0.38 -6.76
N LEU A 89 -5.92 0.97 -7.92
CA LEU A 89 -4.85 1.53 -8.75
C LEU A 89 -5.37 2.76 -9.50
N ASP A 90 -4.77 3.92 -9.24
CA ASP A 90 -5.02 5.17 -9.95
C ASP A 90 -3.77 5.61 -10.75
N THR A 91 -3.92 6.50 -11.73
CA THR A 91 -2.85 7.07 -12.59
C THR A 91 -2.76 8.58 -12.44
#